data_AF-A0A3A5MNB1-F1
#
_entry.id   AF-A0A3A5MNB1-F1
#
_cell.length_a   1.000
_cell.length_b   1.000
_cell.length_c   1.000
_cell.angle_alpha   90.00
_cell.angle_beta   90.00
_cell.angle_gamma   90.00
#
_symmetry.space_group_name_H-M   'P 1'
#
loop_
_entity.id
_entity.type
_entity.pdbx_description
1 polymer ?
#
loop_
_entity_poly.entity_id
_entity_poly.type
_entity_poly.pdbx_seq_one_letter_code
_entity_poly.pdbx_strand_id
1 'polypeptide(L)'
;MDPAGHPRRAPRQCARRRHAARRPGLVRARNRRARRRHLGPVVVEPGPLRAVAAQAAGAVASVAGQYARFSGRATRREFWWWTAFLTALVSAVVVVQLLVLGDGTRGAASQAATLVTELLFALLALGLLVPSQAVLVRRLHDANLSGWYALLGLIPLLGGLMLLALALLPTAPPTLAQTAATDASARPPASVAPVRSA
;
A
#
# COMPACT_ATOMS: atom_id res chain seq x y z
N MET A 1 -81.60 12.88 13.33
CA MET A 1 -81.45 13.53 14.64
C MET A 1 -81.83 12.52 15.70
N ASP A 2 -80.81 12.00 16.41
CA ASP A 2 -80.78 11.37 17.76
C ASP A 2 -81.76 10.23 18.15
N PRO A 3 -81.52 9.47 19.25
CA PRO A 3 -80.28 9.21 20.02
C PRO A 3 -80.10 7.75 20.52
N ALA A 4 -78.89 7.47 21.02
CA ALA A 4 -78.49 6.65 22.20
C ALA A 4 -79.18 5.31 22.59
N GLY A 5 -78.34 4.30 22.85
CA GLY A 5 -78.70 3.08 23.62
C GLY A 5 -77.50 2.26 24.10
N HIS A 6 -76.92 2.62 25.26
CA HIS A 6 -76.10 1.74 26.13
C HIS A 6 -76.98 0.58 26.71
N PRO A 7 -76.49 -0.54 27.32
CA PRO A 7 -75.34 -0.60 28.26
C PRO A 7 -74.52 -1.92 28.43
N ARG A 8 -73.36 -1.75 29.07
CA ARG A 8 -72.66 -2.56 30.12
C ARG A 8 -72.93 -4.07 30.29
N ARG A 9 -71.85 -4.87 30.29
CA ARG A 9 -71.66 -6.01 31.22
C ARG A 9 -70.18 -6.18 31.64
N ALA A 10 -69.94 -6.16 32.94
CA ALA A 10 -68.83 -6.79 33.66
C ALA A 10 -69.46 -7.83 34.63
N PRO A 11 -68.75 -8.50 35.55
CA PRO A 11 -67.39 -9.04 35.57
C PRO A 11 -67.43 -10.58 35.81
N ARG A 12 -66.28 -11.25 35.96
CA ARG A 12 -66.10 -12.34 36.96
C ARG A 12 -64.63 -12.78 37.04
N GLN A 13 -64.04 -12.46 38.19
CA GLN A 13 -62.83 -13.09 38.72
C GLN A 13 -63.12 -14.54 39.11
N CYS A 14 -62.16 -15.45 38.93
CA CYS A 14 -61.80 -16.50 39.89
C CYS A 14 -60.78 -17.45 39.28
N ALA A 15 -59.55 -17.48 39.82
CA ALA A 15 -58.91 -18.75 40.21
C ALA A 15 -57.51 -18.49 40.78
N ARG A 16 -57.44 -18.57 42.11
CA ARG A 16 -56.26 -19.01 42.87
C ARG A 16 -55.68 -20.30 42.27
N ARG A 17 -54.35 -20.42 42.23
CA ARG A 17 -53.59 -21.63 42.64
C ARG A 17 -52.08 -21.32 42.59
N ARG A 18 -51.44 -21.19 43.76
CA ARG A 18 -50.66 -22.20 44.51
C ARG A 18 -49.17 -22.22 44.12
N HIS A 19 -48.39 -21.89 45.15
CA HIS A 19 -46.94 -22.04 45.34
C HIS A 19 -46.26 -23.21 44.61
N ALA A 20 -45.09 -22.90 44.02
CA ALA A 20 -44.04 -23.88 43.79
C ALA A 20 -42.67 -23.24 44.09
N ALA A 21 -42.05 -23.69 45.18
CA ALA A 21 -40.73 -23.29 45.62
C ALA A 21 -39.65 -23.75 44.61
N ARG A 22 -38.86 -22.81 44.07
CA ARG A 22 -37.70 -23.12 43.22
C ARG A 22 -36.42 -23.12 44.06
N ARG A 23 -35.77 -24.29 44.13
CA ARG A 23 -34.49 -24.54 44.78
C ARG A 23 -33.36 -23.72 44.12
N PRO A 24 -32.47 -23.07 44.88
CA PRO A 24 -31.29 -22.40 44.33
C PRO A 24 -30.09 -23.35 44.38
N GLY A 25 -29.56 -23.74 43.22
CA GLY A 25 -28.30 -24.48 43.17
C GLY A 25 -28.03 -25.02 41.77
N LEU A 26 -26.78 -24.83 41.31
CA LEU A 26 -26.21 -25.29 40.02
C LEU A 26 -26.29 -24.33 38.83
N VAL A 27 -25.88 -23.06 39.01
CA VAL A 27 -25.55 -22.17 37.87
C VAL A 27 -24.04 -21.86 37.78
N ARG A 28 -23.20 -22.43 38.65
CA ARG A 28 -21.82 -21.91 38.83
C ARG A 28 -20.65 -22.70 38.23
N ALA A 29 -20.88 -23.74 37.41
CA ALA A 29 -19.78 -24.63 37.00
C ALA A 29 -19.59 -24.84 35.48
N ARG A 30 -20.20 -24.03 34.59
CA ARG A 30 -20.08 -24.27 33.13
C ARG A 30 -19.31 -23.23 32.33
N ASN A 31 -18.90 -22.10 32.92
CA ASN A 31 -18.42 -20.96 32.13
C ASN A 31 -16.89 -20.69 32.16
N ARG A 32 -16.06 -21.67 32.56
CA ARG A 32 -14.58 -21.50 32.52
C ARG A 32 -13.91 -22.11 31.28
N ARG A 33 -14.58 -23.00 30.53
CA ARG A 33 -14.00 -23.64 29.33
C ARG A 33 -14.27 -22.89 28.01
N ALA A 34 -15.19 -21.92 27.99
CA ALA A 34 -15.55 -21.16 26.79
C ALA A 34 -14.60 -19.98 26.48
N ARG A 35 -13.72 -19.58 27.40
CA ARG A 35 -12.86 -18.39 27.25
C ARG A 35 -11.52 -18.62 26.55
N ARG A 36 -11.22 -19.84 26.09
CA ARG A 36 -9.92 -20.19 25.45
C ARG A 36 -9.99 -20.41 23.93
N ARG A 37 -11.02 -19.88 23.24
CA ARG A 37 -11.19 -20.07 21.78
C ARG A 37 -11.05 -18.80 20.93
N HIS A 38 -10.75 -17.64 21.53
CA HIS A 38 -10.69 -16.36 20.83
C HIS A 38 -9.30 -15.70 20.79
N LEU A 39 -8.25 -16.38 21.22
CA LEU A 39 -6.89 -15.89 21.00
C LEU A 39 -6.50 -16.24 19.56
N GLY A 40 -6.86 -15.37 18.62
CA GLY A 40 -6.30 -15.39 17.27
C GLY A 40 -4.77 -15.29 17.32
N PRO A 41 -4.06 -15.67 16.25
CA PRO A 41 -2.61 -15.52 16.21
C PRO A 41 -2.26 -14.08 16.56
N VAL A 42 -1.42 -13.89 17.59
CA VAL A 42 -0.86 -12.58 17.92
C VAL A 42 0.01 -12.21 16.72
N VAL A 43 -0.51 -11.35 15.85
CA VAL A 43 0.27 -10.75 14.78
C VAL A 43 1.27 -9.85 15.47
N VAL A 44 2.51 -10.34 15.58
CA VAL A 44 3.63 -9.54 16.06
C VAL A 44 3.93 -8.55 14.95
N GLU A 45 3.37 -7.35 15.06
CA GLU A 45 3.66 -6.27 14.14
C GLU A 45 5.18 -6.04 14.10
N PRO A 46 5.79 -6.01 12.90
CA PRO A 46 7.19 -5.69 12.80
C PRO A 46 7.43 -4.31 13.40
N GLY A 47 8.42 -4.19 14.28
CA GLY A 47 8.83 -2.89 14.80
C GLY A 47 9.07 -1.90 13.66
N PRO A 48 8.89 -0.59 13.89
CA PRO A 48 8.83 0.42 12.83
C PRO A 48 10.04 0.37 11.88
N LEU A 49 11.23 0.10 12.41
CA LEU A 49 12.46 -0.02 11.62
C LEU A 49 12.46 -1.21 10.66
N ARG A 50 11.87 -2.34 11.07
CA ARG A 50 11.78 -3.55 10.23
C ARG A 50 10.74 -3.37 9.13
N ALA A 51 9.65 -2.66 9.42
CA ALA A 51 8.62 -2.33 8.43
C ALA A 51 9.17 -1.40 7.33
N VAL A 52 10.01 -0.43 7.71
CA VAL A 52 10.68 0.49 6.77
C VAL A 52 11.69 -0.28 5.89
N ALA A 53 12.54 -1.10 6.50
CA ALA A 53 13.51 -1.91 5.76
C ALA A 53 12.84 -2.91 4.81
N ALA A 54 11.73 -3.54 5.23
CA ALA A 54 10.97 -4.45 4.38
C ALA A 54 10.36 -3.75 3.15
N GLN A 55 9.89 -2.51 3.30
CA GLN A 55 9.37 -1.73 2.17
C GLN A 55 10.47 -1.34 1.19
N ALA A 56 11.65 -0.95 1.69
CA ALA A 56 12.81 -0.66 0.86
C ALA A 56 13.25 -1.90 0.07
N ALA A 57 13.43 -3.03 0.77
CA ALA A 57 13.84 -4.30 0.16
C ALA A 57 12.80 -4.80 -0.86
N GLY A 58 11.51 -4.69 -0.53
CA GLY A 58 10.42 -5.06 -1.45
C GLY A 58 10.40 -4.21 -2.72
N ALA A 59 10.69 -2.91 -2.62
CA ALA A 59 10.81 -2.04 -3.79
C ALA A 59 11.99 -2.44 -4.68
N VAL A 60 13.18 -2.64 -4.10
CA VAL A 60 14.38 -3.07 -4.86
C VAL A 60 14.13 -4.42 -5.54
N ALA A 61 13.51 -5.38 -4.85
CA ALA A 61 13.17 -6.68 -5.40
C ALA A 61 12.14 -6.61 -6.53
N SER A 62 11.10 -5.76 -6.39
CA SER A 62 10.10 -5.53 -7.44
C SER A 62 10.75 -4.99 -8.71
N VAL A 63 11.59 -3.96 -8.56
CA VAL A 63 12.29 -3.32 -9.69
C VAL A 63 13.26 -4.29 -10.36
N ALA A 64 14.01 -5.07 -9.58
CA ALA A 64 14.89 -6.12 -10.10
C ALA A 64 14.10 -7.20 -10.86
N GLY A 65 12.90 -7.58 -10.40
CA GLY A 65 12.02 -8.51 -11.10
C GLY A 65 11.40 -7.97 -12.39
N GLN A 66 11.41 -6.64 -12.59
CA GLN A 66 10.83 -5.95 -13.74
C GLN A 66 11.89 -5.14 -14.50
N TYR A 67 13.13 -5.61 -14.45
CA TYR A 67 14.36 -4.91 -14.83
C TYR A 67 14.28 -4.11 -16.15
N ALA A 68 13.75 -4.72 -17.22
CA ALA A 68 13.61 -4.08 -18.53
C ALA A 68 12.14 -3.91 -18.98
N ARG A 69 11.21 -3.91 -18.02
CA ARG A 69 9.77 -3.75 -18.32
C ARG A 69 9.38 -2.28 -18.29
N PHE A 70 9.12 -1.68 -19.44
CA PHE A 70 8.71 -0.26 -19.56
C PHE A 70 7.19 -0.05 -19.47
N SER A 71 6.42 -1.13 -19.45
CA SER A 71 4.95 -1.12 -19.39
C SER A 71 4.43 -1.51 -18.00
N GLY A 72 3.29 -0.93 -17.62
CA GLY A 72 2.63 -1.15 -16.33
C GLY A 72 2.69 0.07 -15.42
N ARG A 73 2.10 -0.06 -14.23
CA ARG A 73 2.04 1.01 -13.22
C ARG A 73 3.05 0.74 -12.12
N ALA A 74 3.81 1.76 -11.73
CA ALA A 74 4.63 1.68 -10.53
C ALA A 74 3.80 2.15 -9.33
N THR A 75 4.08 1.70 -8.11
CA THR A 75 3.45 2.25 -6.89
C THR A 75 4.28 3.39 -6.29
N ARG A 76 3.66 4.39 -5.64
CA ARG A 76 4.39 5.63 -5.28
C ARG A 76 5.55 5.31 -4.34
N ARG A 77 5.29 4.36 -3.43
CA ARG A 77 6.27 3.80 -2.49
C ARG A 77 7.44 3.13 -3.20
N GLU A 78 7.18 2.32 -4.22
CA GLU A 78 8.25 1.65 -5.00
C GLU A 78 9.19 2.67 -5.67
N PHE A 79 8.63 3.70 -6.31
CA PHE A 79 9.42 4.76 -6.93
C PHE A 79 10.29 5.51 -5.91
N TRP A 80 9.73 5.90 -4.77
CA TRP A 80 10.46 6.63 -3.73
C TRP A 80 11.54 5.80 -3.07
N TRP A 81 11.26 4.53 -2.77
CA TRP A 81 12.26 3.64 -2.19
C TRP A 81 13.39 3.34 -3.17
N TRP A 82 13.07 3.12 -4.45
CA TRP A 82 14.08 2.97 -5.49
C TRP A 82 14.95 4.23 -5.63
N THR A 83 14.32 5.40 -5.64
CA THR A 83 15.02 6.69 -5.71
C THR A 83 15.90 6.91 -4.49
N ALA A 84 15.40 6.66 -3.28
CA ALA A 84 16.17 6.78 -2.05
C ALA A 84 17.38 5.83 -2.02
N PHE A 85 17.20 4.60 -2.49
CA PHE A 85 18.29 3.63 -2.65
C PHE A 85 19.38 4.16 -3.60
N LEU A 86 19.01 4.66 -4.78
CA LEU A 86 19.97 5.23 -5.73
C LEU A 86 20.67 6.46 -5.18
N THR A 87 19.93 7.37 -4.54
CA THR A 87 20.50 8.58 -3.92
C THR A 87 21.49 8.20 -2.81
N ALA A 88 21.15 7.22 -1.96
CA ALA A 88 22.04 6.73 -0.92
C ALA A 88 23.30 6.07 -1.49
N LEU A 89 23.15 5.26 -2.56
CA LEU A 89 24.27 4.63 -3.25
C LEU A 89 25.23 5.68 -3.84
N VAL A 90 24.72 6.66 -4.57
CA VAL A 90 25.53 7.75 -5.16
C VAL A 90 26.19 8.60 -4.07
N SER A 91 25.46 8.93 -3.00
CA SER A 91 26.00 9.71 -1.88
C SER A 91 27.13 8.97 -1.16
N ALA A 92 26.98 7.65 -0.97
CA ALA A 92 28.03 6.82 -0.37
C ALA A 92 29.31 6.84 -1.22
N VAL A 93 29.19 6.73 -2.54
CA VAL A 93 30.33 6.84 -3.46
C VAL A 93 31.00 8.20 -3.32
N VAL A 94 30.24 9.29 -3.39
CA VAL A 94 30.78 10.66 -3.26
C VAL A 94 31.50 10.84 -1.93
N VAL A 95 30.92 10.37 -0.82
CA VAL A 95 31.53 10.45 0.51
C VAL A 95 32.85 9.65 0.55
N VAL A 96 32.85 8.41 0.06
CA VAL A 96 34.09 7.60 -0.02
C VAL A 96 35.14 8.31 -0.86
N GLN A 97 34.76 8.86 -2.02
CA GLN A 97 35.67 9.60 -2.89
C GLN A 97 36.26 10.82 -2.15
N LEU A 98 35.44 11.62 -1.47
CA LEU A 98 35.92 12.79 -0.71
C LEU A 98 36.86 12.40 0.44
N LEU A 99 36.56 11.32 1.16
CA LEU A 99 37.39 10.82 2.25
C LEU A 99 38.74 10.31 1.73
N VAL A 100 38.73 9.62 0.58
CA VAL A 100 39.92 9.02 -0.04
C VAL A 100 40.72 10.04 -0.86
N LEU A 101 40.13 11.16 -1.31
CA LEU A 101 40.84 12.24 -2.02
C LEU A 101 41.46 13.27 -1.06
N GLY A 102 40.91 13.43 0.14
CA GLY A 102 41.34 14.46 1.10
C GLY A 102 42.57 14.11 1.94
N ASP A 103 43.02 12.86 1.91
CA ASP A 103 44.11 12.31 2.74
C ASP A 103 45.53 12.53 2.15
N GLY A 104 45.66 12.98 0.90
CA GLY A 104 46.90 13.52 0.30
C GLY A 104 48.10 12.57 0.21
N THR A 105 47.96 11.31 0.65
CA THR A 105 49.06 10.37 0.93
C THR A 105 48.99 9.13 0.03
N ARG A 106 48.77 9.34 -1.27
CA ARG A 106 48.52 8.23 -2.22
C ARG A 106 49.79 7.74 -2.92
N GLY A 107 50.26 6.55 -2.55
CA GLY A 107 51.23 5.78 -3.34
C GLY A 107 50.59 5.09 -4.56
N ALA A 108 51.40 4.63 -5.52
CA ALA A 108 50.89 4.04 -6.79
C ALA A 108 49.91 2.86 -6.59
N ALA A 109 50.12 2.02 -5.56
CA ALA A 109 49.21 0.93 -5.21
C ALA A 109 47.83 1.42 -4.75
N SER A 110 47.75 2.55 -4.04
CA SER A 110 46.48 3.14 -3.60
C SER A 110 45.69 3.72 -4.77
N GLN A 111 46.37 4.29 -5.77
CA GLN A 111 45.73 4.83 -6.98
C GLN A 111 45.13 3.73 -7.84
N ALA A 112 45.84 2.61 -8.01
CA ALA A 112 45.33 1.46 -8.75
C ALA A 112 44.06 0.88 -8.09
N ALA A 113 44.05 0.76 -6.77
CA ALA A 113 42.87 0.31 -6.04
C ALA A 113 41.67 1.26 -6.22
N THR A 114 41.88 2.57 -6.16
CA THR A 114 40.83 3.58 -6.41
C THR A 114 40.23 3.44 -7.81
N LEU A 115 41.06 3.30 -8.84
CA LEU A 115 40.58 3.14 -10.23
C LEU A 115 39.74 1.87 -10.40
N VAL A 116 40.14 0.75 -9.78
CA VAL A 116 39.35 -0.49 -9.81
C VAL A 116 38.00 -0.29 -9.13
N THR A 117 37.97 0.35 -7.96
CA THR A 117 36.72 0.65 -7.26
C THR A 117 35.80 1.55 -8.09
N GLU A 118 36.33 2.61 -8.71
CA GLU A 118 35.58 3.51 -9.59
C GLU A 118 35.01 2.77 -10.80
N LEU A 119 35.80 1.90 -11.43
CA LEU A 119 35.35 1.09 -12.56
C LEU A 119 34.20 0.15 -12.17
N LEU A 120 34.31 -0.54 -11.03
CA LEU A 120 33.26 -1.41 -10.53
C LEU A 120 31.96 -0.62 -10.24
N PHE A 121 32.08 0.57 -9.66
CA PHE A 121 30.93 1.45 -9.47
C PHE A 121 30.33 1.93 -10.78
N ALA A 122 31.14 2.27 -11.79
CA ALA A 122 30.66 2.67 -13.11
C ALA A 122 29.88 1.53 -13.78
N LEU A 123 30.38 0.29 -13.70
CA LEU A 123 29.68 -0.90 -14.21
C LEU A 123 28.37 -1.15 -13.47
N LEU A 124 28.37 -1.02 -12.14
CA LEU A 124 27.16 -1.13 -11.33
C LEU A 124 26.13 -0.05 -11.70
N ALA A 125 26.57 1.20 -11.87
CA ALA A 125 25.72 2.31 -12.26
C ALA A 125 25.09 2.08 -13.64
N LEU A 126 25.87 1.56 -14.60
CA LEU A 126 25.37 1.20 -15.93
C LEU A 126 24.32 0.07 -15.84
N GLY A 127 24.54 -0.93 -14.99
CA GLY A 127 23.57 -1.98 -14.71
C GLY A 127 22.30 -1.47 -14.01
N LEU A 128 22.38 -0.43 -13.18
CA LEU A 128 21.21 0.16 -12.53
C LEU A 128 20.51 1.22 -13.40
N LEU A 129 21.13 1.65 -14.50
CA LEU A 129 20.58 2.67 -15.39
C LEU A 129 19.27 2.20 -16.03
N VAL A 130 19.25 0.99 -16.56
CA VAL A 130 18.08 0.39 -17.24
C VAL A 130 16.85 0.31 -16.33
N PRO A 131 16.91 -0.32 -15.13
CA PRO A 131 15.76 -0.38 -14.24
C PRO A 131 15.32 1.00 -13.75
N SER A 132 16.25 1.94 -13.57
CA SER A 132 15.94 3.31 -13.19
C SER A 132 15.10 4.02 -14.25
N GLN A 133 15.47 3.86 -15.52
CA GLN A 133 14.70 4.38 -16.64
C GLN A 133 13.34 3.67 -16.75
N ALA A 134 13.28 2.36 -16.55
CA ALA A 134 12.04 1.60 -16.60
C ALA A 134 11.01 2.09 -15.58
N VAL A 135 11.42 2.34 -14.33
CA VAL A 135 10.51 2.86 -13.28
C VAL A 135 10.08 4.29 -13.59
N LEU A 136 10.99 5.14 -14.07
CA LEU A 136 10.70 6.53 -14.39
C LEU A 136 9.71 6.66 -15.56
N VAL A 137 9.88 5.86 -16.61
CA VAL A 137 8.94 5.78 -17.74
C VAL A 137 7.55 5.35 -17.28
N ARG A 138 7.43 4.31 -16.43
CA ARG A 138 6.12 3.88 -15.87
C ARG A 138 5.45 5.00 -15.09
N ARG A 139 6.21 5.76 -14.31
CA ARG A 139 5.73 6.90 -13.54
C ARG A 139 5.26 8.06 -14.40
N LEU A 140 6.01 8.39 -15.45
CA LEU A 140 5.63 9.43 -16.40
C LEU A 140 4.35 9.04 -17.14
N HIS A 141 4.22 7.77 -17.55
CA HIS A 141 2.99 7.27 -18.15
C HIS A 141 1.80 7.31 -17.16
N ASP A 142 2.01 7.02 -15.87
CA ASP A 142 0.98 7.18 -14.83
C ASP A 142 0.53 8.64 -14.64
N ALA A 143 1.38 9.60 -15.03
CA ALA A 143 1.13 11.04 -15.01
C ALA A 143 0.58 11.58 -16.34
N ASN A 144 0.27 10.71 -17.33
CA ASN A 144 -0.08 11.10 -18.70
C ASN A 144 1.01 11.96 -19.40
N LEU A 145 2.28 11.81 -19.00
CA LEU A 145 3.43 12.46 -19.63
C LEU A 145 4.16 11.48 -20.57
N SER A 146 4.90 12.02 -21.53
CA SER A 146 5.69 11.20 -22.44
C SER A 146 6.85 10.51 -21.71
N GLY A 147 7.12 9.24 -22.03
CA GLY A 147 8.26 8.50 -21.48
C GLY A 147 9.62 9.10 -21.86
N TRP A 148 9.70 9.94 -22.89
CA TRP A 148 10.91 10.65 -23.31
C TRP A 148 11.49 11.55 -22.23
N TYR A 149 10.65 12.08 -21.34
CA TYR A 149 11.11 12.86 -20.19
C TYR A 149 11.99 12.04 -19.24
N ALA A 150 11.96 10.71 -19.29
CA ALA A 150 12.83 9.87 -18.46
C ALA A 150 14.33 10.13 -18.72
N LEU A 151 14.68 10.53 -19.94
CA LEU A 151 16.06 10.88 -20.33
C LEU A 151 16.58 12.11 -19.59
N LEU A 152 15.71 13.04 -19.18
CA LEU A 152 16.12 14.17 -18.34
C LEU A 152 16.63 13.71 -16.96
N GLY A 153 16.25 12.51 -16.53
CA GLY A 153 16.76 11.87 -15.33
C GLY A 153 18.23 11.44 -15.42
N LEU A 154 18.82 11.33 -16.64
CA LEU A 154 20.24 11.05 -16.81
C LEU A 154 21.12 12.27 -16.53
N ILE A 155 20.56 13.47 -16.59
CA ILE A 155 21.33 14.68 -16.39
C ILE A 155 21.43 14.95 -14.87
N PRO A 156 22.63 14.94 -14.28
CA PRO A 156 22.82 15.27 -12.87
C PRO A 156 22.24 16.66 -12.57
N LEU A 157 21.63 16.85 -11.39
CA LEU A 157 20.78 17.98 -10.97
C LEU A 157 19.36 18.02 -11.58
N LEU A 158 19.22 17.84 -12.89
CA LEU A 158 17.92 17.78 -13.57
C LEU A 158 17.10 16.56 -13.15
N GLY A 159 17.77 15.43 -12.86
CA GLY A 159 17.13 14.27 -12.23
C GLY A 159 16.50 14.63 -10.87
N GLY A 160 17.17 15.43 -10.04
CA GLY A 160 16.64 15.89 -8.74
C GLY A 160 15.40 16.78 -8.89
N LEU A 161 15.43 17.71 -9.85
CA LEU A 161 14.29 18.57 -10.19
C LEU A 161 13.10 17.77 -10.75
N MET A 162 13.37 16.75 -11.58
CA MET A 162 12.34 15.85 -12.10
C MET A 162 11.69 15.04 -10.97
N LEU A 163 12.48 14.55 -10.01
CA LEU A 163 11.96 13.85 -8.82
C LEU A 163 11.05 14.77 -8.01
N LEU A 164 11.42 16.05 -7.85
CA LEU A 164 10.59 17.05 -7.17
C LEU A 164 9.29 17.32 -7.96
N ALA A 165 9.36 17.44 -9.28
CA ALA A 165 8.19 17.61 -10.14
C ALA A 165 7.23 16.41 -10.05
N LEU A 166 7.76 15.18 -10.11
CA LEU A 166 6.97 13.94 -9.97
C LEU A 166 6.44 13.74 -8.54
N ALA A 167 7.10 14.29 -7.52
CA ALA A 167 6.60 14.31 -6.14
C ALA A 167 5.33 15.16 -6.00
N LEU A 168 5.33 16.31 -6.68
CA LEU A 168 4.26 17.30 -6.63
C LEU A 168 3.10 16.94 -7.56
N LEU A 169 3.32 16.10 -8.57
CA LEU A 169 2.30 15.75 -9.54
C LEU A 169 1.27 14.73 -8.99
N PRO A 170 -0.03 15.03 -9.04
CA PRO A 170 -1.06 14.02 -8.80
C PRO A 170 -1.05 12.98 -9.93
N THR A 171 -1.37 11.74 -9.58
CA THR A 171 -1.67 10.70 -10.57
C THR A 171 -2.90 11.13 -11.35
N ALA A 172 -2.87 11.03 -12.68
CA ALA A 172 -3.96 11.51 -13.51
C ALA A 172 -5.29 10.82 -13.12
N PRO A 173 -6.41 11.58 -13.07
CA PRO A 173 -7.70 10.98 -12.78
C PRO A 173 -8.07 9.95 -13.86
N PRO A 174 -8.78 8.88 -13.49
CA PRO A 174 -9.24 7.89 -14.46
C PRO A 174 -10.05 8.58 -15.57
N THR A 175 -9.76 8.21 -16.81
CA THR A 175 -10.43 8.76 -17.99
C THR A 175 -11.93 8.49 -17.93
N LEU A 176 -12.78 9.29 -18.59
CA LEU A 176 -14.24 9.11 -18.60
C LEU A 176 -14.69 7.68 -18.98
N ALA A 177 -13.94 7.02 -19.86
CA ALA A 177 -14.17 5.62 -20.21
C ALA A 177 -13.90 4.65 -19.04
N GLN A 178 -12.87 4.91 -18.23
CA GLN A 178 -12.52 4.12 -17.05
C GLN A 178 -13.50 4.37 -15.90
N THR A 179 -13.98 5.59 -15.71
CA THR A 179 -15.02 5.88 -14.72
C THR A 179 -16.36 5.25 -15.12
N ALA A 180 -16.74 5.32 -16.39
CA ALA A 180 -17.97 4.68 -16.89
C ALA A 180 -17.94 3.15 -16.75
N ALA A 181 -16.80 2.51 -17.01
CA ALA A 181 -16.62 1.07 -16.80
C ALA A 181 -16.69 0.68 -15.30
N THR A 182 -16.12 1.53 -14.44
CA THR A 182 -16.16 1.32 -12.99
C THR A 182 -17.60 1.46 -12.47
N ASP A 183 -18.33 2.50 -12.90
CA ASP A 183 -19.75 2.72 -12.57
C ASP A 183 -20.65 1.59 -13.09
N ALA A 184 -20.37 1.06 -14.28
CA ALA A 184 -21.08 -0.08 -14.84
C ALA A 184 -20.87 -1.36 -14.02
N SER A 185 -19.66 -1.58 -13.49
CA SER A 185 -19.35 -2.73 -12.63
C SER A 185 -19.92 -2.61 -11.21
N ALA A 186 -20.12 -1.39 -10.72
CA ALA A 186 -20.65 -1.10 -9.39
C ALA A 186 -22.19 -1.15 -9.34
N ARG A 187 -22.88 -1.07 -10.49
CA ARG A 187 -24.33 -1.28 -10.52
C ARG A 187 -24.64 -2.76 -10.23
N PRO A 188 -25.48 -3.07 -9.23
CA PRO A 188 -26.00 -4.42 -9.07
C PRO A 188 -26.72 -4.82 -10.37
N PRO A 189 -26.66 -6.11 -10.78
CA PRO A 189 -27.40 -6.56 -11.96
C PRO A 189 -28.86 -6.15 -11.74
N ALA A 190 -29.41 -5.40 -12.69
CA ALA A 190 -30.80 -4.93 -12.61
C ALA A 190 -31.66 -6.14 -12.24
N SER A 191 -32.29 -6.10 -11.06
CA SER A 191 -33.17 -7.17 -10.62
C SER A 191 -34.17 -7.38 -11.74
N VAL A 192 -34.15 -8.56 -12.35
CA VAL A 192 -35.08 -8.97 -13.41
C VAL A 192 -36.47 -8.63 -12.89
N ALA A 193 -37.10 -7.61 -13.49
CA ALA A 193 -38.41 -7.16 -13.07
C ALA A 193 -39.36 -8.37 -13.16
N PRO A 194 -40.23 -8.60 -12.16
CA PRO A 194 -41.16 -9.72 -12.22
C PRO A 194 -42.05 -9.52 -13.46
N VAL A 195 -41.95 -10.47 -14.39
CA VAL A 195 -42.87 -10.60 -15.52
C VAL A 195 -44.26 -10.68 -14.93
N ARG A 196 -45.05 -9.61 -15.07
CA ARG A 196 -46.48 -9.65 -14.76
C ARG A 196 -47.13 -10.57 -15.78
N SER A 197 -47.38 -11.81 -15.38
CA SER A 197 -48.30 -12.72 -16.06
C SER A 197 -49.70 -12.11 -16.01
N ALA A 198 -50.23 -11.77 -17.18
CA ALA A 198 -51.62 -11.40 -17.41
C ALA A 198 -52.51 -12.64 -17.43
#